data_AF-A0A519H0G3-F1
#
_entry.id   AF-A0A519H0G3-F1
#
_cell.length_a   1.000
_cell.length_b   1.000
_cell.length_c   1.000
_cell.angle_alpha   90.00
_cell.angle_beta   90.00
_cell.angle_gamma   90.00
#
_symmetry.space_group_name_H-M   'P 1'
#
loop_
_entity.id
_entity.type
_entity.pdbx_description
1 polymer ?
#
loop_
_entity_poly.entity_id
_entity_poly.type
_entity_poly.pdbx_seq_one_letter_code
_entity_poly.pdbx_strand_id
1 'polypeptide(L)'
;LDELSGTLDTQATDNGIVLRYTNLRARSGVLTATGSARVFNRKLDGEAAVDLVDGVVGVPLKLGGTLDAPELSLTGGALTGAAIGSAVLPGVGTAIGARIGQKVEQMFMPDKKKPARPAQRRNPQ
;
A
#
# COMPACT_ATOMS: atom_id res chain seq x y z
N LEU A 1 -11.98 -16.15 -15.82
CA LEU A 1 -12.89 -15.42 -14.92
C LEU A 1 -13.95 -16.41 -14.51
N ASP A 2 -14.04 -16.66 -13.22
CA ASP A 2 -14.90 -17.70 -12.66
C ASP A 2 -16.16 -17.08 -12.05
N GLU A 3 -16.02 -15.92 -11.41
CA GLU A 3 -17.13 -15.21 -10.79
C GLU A 3 -16.93 -13.69 -10.93
N LEU A 4 -18.02 -12.97 -11.20
CA LEU A 4 -18.08 -11.51 -11.11
C LEU A 4 -19.41 -11.12 -10.47
N SER A 5 -19.34 -10.38 -9.37
CA SER A 5 -20.50 -9.86 -8.64
C SER A 5 -20.33 -8.38 -8.32
N GLY A 6 -21.44 -7.71 -8.03
CA GLY A 6 -21.48 -6.31 -7.62
C GLY A 6 -22.84 -5.68 -7.89
N THR A 7 -22.91 -4.37 -7.65
CA THR A 7 -24.12 -3.56 -7.86
C THR A 7 -23.90 -2.59 -9.01
N LEU A 8 -24.89 -2.48 -9.89
CA LEU A 8 -24.92 -1.51 -10.98
C LEU A 8 -26.08 -0.54 -10.77
N ASP A 9 -25.74 0.71 -10.53
CA ASP A 9 -26.70 1.81 -10.55
C ASP A 9 -26.63 2.52 -11.91
N THR A 10 -27.80 2.69 -12.53
CA THR A 10 -27.92 3.42 -13.79
C THR A 10 -28.76 4.67 -13.57
N GLN A 11 -28.19 5.82 -13.90
CA GLN A 11 -28.86 7.10 -13.76
C GLN A 11 -28.88 7.84 -15.11
N ALA A 12 -30.07 8.12 -15.61
CA ALA A 12 -30.25 9.04 -16.73
C ALA A 12 -30.14 10.49 -16.22
N THR A 13 -29.38 11.32 -16.93
CA THR A 13 -29.22 12.75 -16.67
C THR A 13 -29.39 13.51 -17.98
N ASP A 14 -29.59 14.83 -17.90
CA ASP A 14 -29.69 15.69 -19.10
C ASP A 14 -28.42 15.60 -19.99
N ASN A 15 -27.28 15.24 -19.39
CA ASN A 15 -25.98 15.15 -20.06
C ASN A 15 -25.63 13.72 -20.50
N GLY A 16 -26.54 12.76 -20.37
CA GLY A 16 -26.35 11.36 -20.76
C GLY A 16 -26.54 10.37 -19.60
N ILE A 17 -26.13 9.12 -19.84
CA ILE A 17 -26.29 8.02 -18.88
C ILE A 17 -25.01 7.88 -18.05
N VAL A 18 -25.17 7.90 -16.73
CA VAL A 18 -24.12 7.56 -15.77
C VAL A 18 -24.35 6.12 -15.31
N LEU A 19 -23.35 5.26 -15.47
CA LEU A 19 -23.32 3.94 -14.84
C LEU A 19 -22.36 3.96 -13.67
N ARG A 20 -22.78 3.42 -12.54
CA ARG A 20 -21.96 3.30 -11.33
C ARG A 20 -21.94 1.85 -10.88
N TYR A 21 -20.75 1.28 -10.90
CA TYR A 21 -20.47 -0.05 -10.40
C TYR A 21 -19.89 0.06 -9.01
N THR A 22 -20.51 -0.57 -8.04
CA THR A 22 -20.06 -0.62 -6.64
C THR A 22 -19.99 -2.04 -6.15
N ASN A 23 -19.21 -2.28 -5.10
CA ASN A 23 -19.02 -3.62 -4.52
C ASN A 23 -18.61 -4.67 -5.57
N LEU A 24 -17.83 -4.26 -6.58
CA LEU A 24 -17.37 -5.20 -7.58
C LEU A 24 -16.43 -6.20 -6.92
N ARG A 25 -16.67 -7.48 -7.17
CA ARG A 25 -15.80 -8.59 -6.78
C ARG A 25 -15.67 -9.53 -7.95
N ALA A 26 -14.45 -9.73 -8.43
CA ALA A 26 -14.12 -10.69 -9.48
C ALA A 26 -13.19 -11.76 -8.92
N ARG A 27 -13.44 -13.03 -9.25
CA ARG A 27 -12.58 -14.16 -8.90
C ARG A 27 -12.09 -14.87 -10.15
N SER A 28 -10.80 -15.14 -10.21
CA SER A 28 -10.18 -15.91 -11.28
C SER A 28 -9.06 -16.79 -10.71
N GLY A 29 -9.36 -18.07 -10.48
CA GLY A 29 -8.47 -18.99 -9.77
C GLY A 29 -8.15 -18.48 -8.37
N VAL A 30 -6.85 -18.28 -8.10
CA VAL A 30 -6.35 -17.77 -6.81
C VAL A 30 -6.44 -16.25 -6.67
N LEU A 31 -6.76 -15.53 -7.75
CA LEU A 31 -6.82 -14.08 -7.75
C LEU A 31 -8.22 -13.60 -7.40
N THR A 32 -8.29 -12.62 -6.50
CA THR A 32 -9.51 -11.88 -6.20
C THR A 32 -9.27 -10.41 -6.50
N ALA A 33 -10.15 -9.79 -7.27
CA ALA A 33 -10.14 -8.34 -7.48
C ALA A 33 -11.39 -7.74 -6.87
N THR A 34 -11.25 -6.62 -6.18
CA THR A 34 -12.36 -5.82 -5.66
C THR A 34 -12.27 -4.40 -6.15
N GLY A 35 -13.40 -3.69 -6.32
CA GLY A 35 -13.32 -2.32 -6.80
C GLY A 35 -14.66 -1.61 -7.03
N SER A 36 -14.54 -0.46 -7.68
CA SER A 36 -15.67 0.35 -8.13
C SER A 36 -15.30 1.09 -9.41
N ALA A 37 -16.30 1.36 -10.24
CA ALA A 37 -16.10 2.07 -11.49
C ALA A 37 -17.28 2.99 -11.80
N ARG A 38 -17.01 4.10 -12.45
CA ARG A 38 -17.99 5.01 -13.01
C ARG A 38 -17.77 5.12 -14.50
N VAL A 39 -18.87 5.03 -15.24
CA VAL A 39 -18.90 5.27 -16.68
C VAL A 39 -19.76 6.48 -16.95
N PHE A 40 -19.21 7.43 -17.68
CA PHE A 40 -19.96 8.57 -18.18
C PHE A 40 -19.36 9.05 -19.51
N ASN A 41 -20.19 9.22 -20.53
CA ASN A 41 -19.75 9.62 -21.88
C ASN A 41 -18.57 8.77 -22.40
N ARG A 42 -18.69 7.45 -22.26
CA ARG A 42 -17.67 6.43 -22.58
C ARG A 42 -16.36 6.52 -21.80
N LYS A 43 -16.17 7.54 -20.95
CA LYS A 43 -15.03 7.63 -20.05
C LYS A 43 -15.23 6.69 -18.88
N LEU A 44 -14.15 6.04 -18.50
CA LEU A 44 -14.06 5.14 -17.37
C LEU A 44 -13.20 5.80 -16.29
N ASP A 45 -13.68 5.79 -15.06
CA ASP A 45 -12.92 6.24 -13.88
C ASP A 45 -13.26 5.31 -12.72
N GLY A 46 -12.26 4.86 -11.98
CA GLY A 46 -12.48 3.95 -10.88
C GLY A 46 -11.20 3.48 -10.22
N GLU A 47 -11.38 2.53 -9.31
CA GLU A 47 -10.31 1.96 -8.51
C GLU A 47 -10.56 0.47 -8.32
N ALA A 48 -9.49 -0.31 -8.32
CA ALA A 48 -9.53 -1.74 -8.05
C ALA A 48 -8.34 -2.14 -7.19
N ALA A 49 -8.52 -3.11 -6.31
CA ALA A 49 -7.45 -3.81 -5.62
C ALA A 49 -7.43 -5.25 -6.10
N VAL A 50 -6.26 -5.74 -6.50
CA VAL A 50 -6.07 -7.16 -6.86
C VAL A 50 -5.30 -7.83 -5.73
N ASP A 51 -5.95 -8.77 -5.07
CA ASP A 51 -5.38 -9.59 -4.02
C ASP A 51 -4.69 -10.82 -4.66
N LEU A 52 -3.42 -10.99 -4.29
CA LEU A 52 -2.66 -12.20 -4.59
C LEU A 52 -2.81 -13.19 -3.41
N VAL A 53 -2.43 -14.45 -3.63
CA VAL A 53 -2.54 -15.60 -2.71
C VAL A 53 -2.48 -15.21 -1.22
N ASP A 54 -3.44 -15.73 -0.45
CA ASP A 54 -3.69 -15.51 0.99
C ASP A 54 -4.22 -14.13 1.42
N GLY A 55 -4.50 -13.19 0.49
CA GLY A 55 -5.19 -11.94 0.81
C GLY A 55 -4.37 -10.96 1.66
N VAL A 56 -3.05 -11.20 1.78
CA VAL A 56 -2.13 -10.40 2.61
C VAL A 56 -1.61 -9.17 1.85
N VAL A 57 -1.62 -9.19 0.51
CA VAL A 57 -1.11 -8.11 -0.32
C VAL A 57 -2.09 -7.80 -1.45
N GLY A 58 -2.81 -6.70 -1.31
CA GLY A 58 -3.63 -6.11 -2.37
C GLY A 58 -2.82 -5.07 -3.16
N VAL A 59 -2.82 -5.16 -4.49
CA VAL A 59 -2.21 -4.16 -5.38
C VAL A 59 -3.27 -3.14 -5.77
N PRO A 60 -3.23 -1.90 -5.26
CA PRO A 60 -4.22 -0.90 -5.60
C PRO A 60 -3.90 -0.27 -6.96
N LEU A 61 -4.89 -0.35 -7.85
CA LEU A 61 -4.89 0.12 -9.23
C LEU A 61 -5.94 1.21 -9.41
N LYS A 62 -5.58 2.25 -10.17
CA LYS A 62 -6.51 3.19 -10.75
C LYS A 62 -6.96 2.69 -12.11
N LEU A 63 -8.26 2.77 -12.36
CA LEU A 63 -8.91 2.47 -13.62
C LEU A 63 -9.27 3.79 -14.32
N GLY A 64 -8.90 3.91 -15.59
CA GLY A 64 -9.09 5.10 -16.40
C GLY A 64 -9.38 4.78 -17.87
N GLY A 65 -9.24 5.79 -18.73
CA GLY A 65 -9.40 5.65 -20.17
C GLY A 65 -10.86 5.65 -20.62
N THR A 66 -11.16 4.81 -21.62
CA THR A 66 -12.52 4.66 -22.17
C THR A 66 -12.97 3.21 -22.10
N LEU A 67 -14.26 2.94 -22.33
CA LEU A 67 -14.79 1.56 -22.32
C LEU A 67 -14.13 0.64 -23.37
N ASP A 68 -13.72 1.20 -24.49
CA ASP A 68 -13.07 0.50 -25.60
C ASP A 68 -11.54 0.40 -25.42
N ALA A 69 -10.95 1.31 -24.65
CA ALA A 69 -9.52 1.32 -24.32
C ALA A 69 -9.34 1.60 -22.81
N PRO A 70 -9.64 0.62 -21.95
CA PRO A 70 -9.48 0.79 -20.51
C PRO A 70 -7.99 0.84 -20.15
N GLU A 71 -7.62 1.73 -19.25
CA GLU A 71 -6.26 1.89 -18.76
C GLU A 71 -6.18 1.54 -17.28
N LEU A 72 -5.14 0.80 -16.90
CA LEU A 72 -4.83 0.46 -15.51
C LEU A 72 -3.47 1.03 -15.15
N SER A 73 -3.40 1.72 -14.01
CA SER A 73 -2.17 2.27 -13.46
C SER A 73 -2.12 2.05 -11.96
N LEU A 74 -0.93 2.10 -11.36
CA LEU A 74 -0.82 2.09 -9.90
C LEU A 74 -1.38 3.38 -9.32
N THR A 75 -2.08 3.29 -8.18
CA THR A 75 -2.49 4.51 -7.48
C THR A 75 -1.25 5.25 -6.97
N GLY A 76 -1.32 6.58 -6.83
CA GLY A 76 -0.23 7.36 -6.24
C GLY A 76 0.14 6.88 -4.82
N GLY A 77 -0.85 6.38 -4.08
CA GLY A 77 -0.66 5.71 -2.80
C GLY A 77 0.13 4.40 -2.91
N ALA A 78 -0.11 3.58 -3.94
CA ALA A 78 0.64 2.35 -4.20
C ALA A 78 2.12 2.64 -4.46
N LEU A 79 2.42 3.64 -5.30
CA LEU A 79 3.79 4.02 -5.63
C LEU A 79 4.55 4.51 -4.39
N THR A 80 3.90 5.32 -3.55
CA THR A 80 4.47 5.84 -2.31
C THR A 80 4.62 4.74 -1.25
N GLY A 81 3.61 3.87 -1.11
CA GLY A 81 3.62 2.73 -0.20
C GLY A 81 4.65 1.67 -0.56
N ALA A 82 4.87 1.40 -1.84
CA ALA A 82 5.96 0.54 -2.31
C ALA A 82 7.33 1.15 -1.98
N ALA A 83 7.50 2.48 -2.08
CA ALA A 83 8.73 3.15 -1.68
C ALA A 83 8.99 3.05 -0.16
N ILE A 84 7.95 3.18 0.67
CA ILE A 84 8.06 3.00 2.13
C ILE A 84 8.24 1.53 2.51
N GLY A 85 7.51 0.60 1.89
CA GLY A 85 7.66 -0.85 2.07
C GLY A 85 9.05 -1.35 1.64
N SER A 86 9.66 -0.69 0.65
CA SER A 86 11.07 -0.89 0.28
C SER A 86 12.04 -0.31 1.31
N ALA A 87 11.64 0.70 2.08
CA ALA A 87 12.43 1.27 3.17
C ALA A 87 12.40 0.41 4.45
N VAL A 88 11.43 -0.51 4.60
CA VAL A 88 11.32 -1.42 5.76
C VAL A 88 11.84 -2.84 5.46
N LEU A 89 12.57 -3.04 4.36
CA LEU A 89 13.49 -4.17 4.24
C LEU A 89 14.95 -3.78 4.51
N PRO A 90 15.30 -3.57 5.79
CA PRO A 90 16.39 -4.31 6.41
C PRO A 90 15.75 -5.49 7.15
N GLY A 91 15.54 -6.62 6.47
CA GLY A 91 14.78 -7.76 7.01
C GLY A 91 15.62 -8.96 7.47
N VAL A 92 16.85 -9.08 6.97
CA VAL A 92 17.94 -9.69 7.75
C VAL A 92 18.43 -8.71 8.82
N GLY A 93 18.16 -7.40 8.65
CA GLY A 93 18.70 -6.33 9.51
C GLY A 93 17.86 -5.96 10.75
N THR A 94 16.53 -6.05 10.72
CA THR A 94 15.67 -5.58 11.82
C THR A 94 15.50 -6.65 12.91
N ALA A 95 15.43 -7.93 12.53
CA ALA A 95 15.34 -9.03 13.49
C ALA A 95 16.68 -9.33 14.19
N ILE A 96 17.82 -9.24 13.48
CA ILE A 96 19.16 -9.37 14.08
C ILE A 96 19.49 -8.14 14.94
N GLY A 97 19.19 -6.94 14.46
CA GLY A 97 19.47 -5.69 15.20
C GLY A 97 18.75 -5.60 16.55
N ALA A 98 17.48 -6.00 16.62
CA ALA A 98 16.71 -5.96 17.87
C ALA A 98 17.17 -7.00 18.91
N ARG A 99 17.60 -8.19 18.47
CA ARG A 99 18.03 -9.27 19.38
C ARG A 99 19.48 -9.14 19.85
N ILE A 100 20.40 -8.59 19.03
CA ILE A 100 21.78 -8.30 19.46
C ILE A 100 21.83 -7.06 20.35
N GLY A 101 21.08 -6.00 20.02
CA GLY A 101 21.01 -4.78 20.85
C GLY A 101 20.55 -5.07 22.28
N GLN A 102 19.46 -5.84 22.44
CA GLN A 102 18.97 -6.21 23.77
C GLN A 102 19.90 -7.15 24.55
N LYS A 103 20.75 -7.95 23.88
CA LYS A 103 21.63 -8.91 24.56
C LYS A 103 22.98 -8.31 24.97
N VAL A 104 23.50 -7.34 24.21
CA VAL A 104 24.71 -6.57 24.59
C VAL A 104 24.40 -5.61 25.73
N GLU A 105 23.25 -4.93 25.70
CA GLU A 105 22.80 -4.04 26.78
C GLU A 105 22.58 -4.80 28.10
N GLN A 106 22.03 -6.02 28.03
CA GLN A 106 21.85 -6.90 29.20
C GLN A 106 23.14 -7.59 29.69
N MET A 107 24.18 -7.67 28.87
CA MET A 107 25.43 -8.37 29.22
C MET A 107 26.58 -7.42 29.60
N PHE A 108 26.54 -6.15 29.18
CA PHE A 108 27.63 -5.18 29.39
C PHE A 108 27.34 -4.00 30.32
N MET A 109 26.09 -3.69 30.72
CA MET A 109 25.84 -2.65 31.73
C MET A 109 24.79 -3.00 32.78
N PRO A 110 25.13 -3.91 33.71
CA PRO A 110 24.61 -3.90 35.06
C PRO A 110 25.21 -2.70 35.83
N ASP A 111 24.36 -1.87 36.45
CA ASP A 111 24.65 -0.81 37.44
C ASP A 111 25.82 0.16 37.16
N LYS A 112 25.58 1.46 36.86
CA LYS A 112 26.21 2.67 37.49
C LYS A 112 25.79 4.00 36.80
N LYS A 113 25.39 4.98 37.63
CA LYS A 113 25.46 6.47 37.53
C LYS A 113 25.53 7.16 36.16
N LYS A 114 24.56 8.07 35.91
CA LYS A 114 24.60 9.18 34.94
C LYS A 114 26.00 9.82 34.83
N PRO A 115 26.64 9.86 33.65
CA PRO A 115 27.87 10.63 33.45
C PRO A 115 27.57 12.09 33.12
N ALA A 116 28.32 12.98 33.78
CA ALA A 116 28.32 14.43 33.59
C ALA A 116 28.94 14.84 32.23
N ARG A 117 28.44 15.93 31.66
CA ARG A 117 28.99 16.59 30.46
C ARG A 117 30.44 17.04 30.71
N PRO A 118 31.42 16.69 29.85
CA PRO A 118 32.74 17.30 29.93
C PRO A 118 32.69 18.71 29.31
N ALA A 119 33.11 19.68 30.13
CA ALA A 119 33.32 21.05 29.73
C ALA A 119 34.49 21.16 28.73
N GLN A 120 34.32 22.11 27.83
CA GLN A 120 35.15 22.43 26.69
C GLN A 120 36.37 23.31 27.08
N ARG A 121 37.47 23.14 26.32
CA ARG A 121 38.71 23.98 26.20
C ARG A 121 39.85 23.67 27.18
N ARG A 122 41.14 23.74 26.81
CA ARG A 122 41.84 24.16 25.57
C ARG A 122 43.27 23.59 25.63
N ASN A 123 43.83 23.23 24.47
CA ASN A 123 45.26 22.96 24.22
C ASN A 123 46.14 24.21 24.44
N PRO A 124 47.44 24.20 24.09
CA PRO A 124 48.56 23.46 24.71
C PRO A 124 49.75 24.40 25.02
N GLN A 125 50.74 23.93 25.77
CA GLN A 125 52.18 24.05 25.45
C GLN A 125 52.97 23.06 26.30
#